data_AF-A0A2N3WUX9-F1
#
_entry.id   AF-A0A2N3WUX9-F1
#
_cell.length_a   1.000
_cell.length_b   1.000
_cell.length_c   1.000
_cell.angle_alpha   90.00
_cell.angle_beta   90.00
_cell.angle_gamma   90.00
#
_symmetry.space_group_name_H-M   'P 1'
#
loop_
_entity.id
_entity.type
_entity.pdbx_description
1 polymer ?
#
loop_
_entity_poly.entity_id
_entity_poly.type
_entity_poly.pdbx_seq_one_letter_code
_entity_poly.pdbx_strand_id
1 'polypeptide(L)' 'MSRPVRVGVVIRMLAARLEAQRLQALAEPADDMAWQAGYCEGLRDAQHVIRKDS' A
#
# COMPACT_ATOMS: atom_id res chain seq x y z
N MET A 1 6.17 -18.83 -23.79
CA MET A 1 4.83 -19.14 -23.27
C MET A 1 4.55 -18.21 -22.10
N SER A 2 3.59 -17.29 -22.23
CA SER A 2 3.24 -16.35 -21.15
C SER A 2 2.44 -17.09 -20.08
N ARG A 3 2.93 -17.13 -18.84
CA ARG A 3 2.17 -17.70 -17.72
C ARG A 3 0.99 -16.76 -17.45
N PRO A 4 -0.26 -17.26 -17.37
CA PRO A 4 -1.38 -16.41 -17.00
C PRO A 4 -1.12 -15.85 -15.61
N VAL A 5 -0.98 -14.53 -15.54
CA VAL A 5 -0.82 -13.80 -14.28
C VAL A 5 -2.10 -14.00 -13.48
N ARG A 6 -1.98 -14.60 -12.30
CA ARG A 6 -3.11 -14.72 -11.38
C ARG A 6 -3.36 -13.33 -10.81
N VAL A 7 -4.35 -12.62 -11.35
CA VAL A 7 -4.72 -11.25 -10.96
C VAL A 7 -4.87 -11.12 -9.43
N GLY A 8 -5.50 -12.10 -8.78
CA GLY A 8 -5.62 -12.13 -7.31
C GLY A 8 -4.30 -12.31 -6.53
N VAL A 9 -3.21 -12.77 -7.16
CA VAL A 9 -1.86 -12.78 -6.56
C VAL A 9 -1.24 -11.39 -6.67
N VAL A 10 -1.38 -10.74 -7.83
CA VAL A 10 -0.86 -9.37 -8.05
C VAL A 10 -1.53 -8.39 -7.10
N ILE A 11 -2.84 -8.45 -6.97
CA ILE A 11 -3.62 -7.63 -6.04
C ILE A 11 -3.12 -7.78 -4.60
N ARG A 12 -2.91 -9.02 -4.14
CA ARG A 12 -2.36 -9.29 -2.80
C ARG A 12 -0.95 -8.74 -2.62
N MET A 13 -0.09 -8.88 -3.63
CA MET A 13 1.26 -8.31 -3.62
C MET A 13 1.23 -6.78 -3.55
N LEU A 14 0.36 -6.13 -4.33
CA LEU A 14 0.21 -4.67 -4.31
C LEU A 14 -0.28 -4.18 -2.95
N ALA A 15 -1.33 -4.81 -2.40
CA ALA A 15 -1.84 -4.49 -1.08
C ALA A 15 -0.77 -4.65 0.03
N ALA A 16 0.06 -5.70 -0.06
CA ALA A 16 1.16 -5.93 0.87
C ALA A 16 2.27 -4.87 0.74
N ARG A 17 2.59 -4.45 -0.49
CA ARG A 17 3.58 -3.41 -0.76
C ARG A 17 3.18 -2.05 -0.17
N LEU A 18 1.91 -1.67 -0.31
CA LEU A 18 1.39 -0.43 0.26
C LEU A 18 1.49 -0.43 1.80
N GLU A 19 1.18 -1.56 2.44
CA GLU A 19 1.33 -1.67 3.89
C GLU A 19 2.80 -1.60 4.32
N ALA A 20 3.72 -2.20 3.57
CA ALA A 20 5.14 -2.08 3.84
C ALA A 20 5.63 -0.63 3.76
N GLN A 21 5.18 0.13 2.75
CA GLN A 21 5.51 1.56 2.63
C GLN A 21 4.95 2.39 3.79
N ARG A 22 3.75 2.05 4.27
CA ARG A 22 3.14 2.72 5.43
C ARG A 22 3.94 2.47 6.71
N LEU A 23 4.36 1.22 6.94
CA LEU A 23 5.20 0.86 8.09
C LEU A 23 6.58 1.52 8.02
N GLN A 24 7.16 1.60 6.82
CA GLN A 24 8.42 2.30 6.60
C GLN A 24 8.27 3.79 6.93
N ALA A 25 7.25 4.46 6.39
CA ALA A 25 7.01 5.87 6.65
C ALA A 25 6.83 6.16 8.14
N LEU A 26 6.17 5.27 8.90
CA LEU A 26 6.03 5.39 10.35
C LEU A 26 7.32 5.13 11.14
N ALA A 27 8.24 4.36 10.58
CA ALA A 27 9.53 4.08 11.20
C ALA A 27 10.57 5.18 10.90
N GLU A 28 10.36 5.96 9.84
CA GLU A 28 11.21 7.10 9.50
C GLU A 28 10.94 8.28 10.44
N PRO A 29 11.99 8.92 11.00
CA PRO A 29 11.83 10.18 11.71
C PRO A 29 11.24 11.24 10.77
N ALA A 30 10.14 11.86 11.18
CA ALA A 30 9.46 12.88 10.38
C ALA A 30 9.47 14.23 11.11
N ASP A 31 10.02 15.24 10.43
CA ASP A 31 9.95 16.64 10.90
C ASP A 31 8.54 17.21 10.73
N ASP A 32 7.77 16.67 9.78
CA ASP A 32 6.36 17.00 9.53
C ASP A 32 5.45 15.80 9.79
N MET A 33 4.90 15.76 11.00
CA MET A 33 3.96 14.72 11.44
C MET A 33 2.62 14.78 10.69
N ALA A 34 2.20 15.96 10.22
CA ALA A 34 0.94 16.10 9.49
C ALA A 34 1.06 15.51 8.08
N TRP A 35 2.19 15.76 7.43
CA TRP A 35 2.53 15.12 6.15
C TRP A 35 2.62 13.59 6.30
N GLN A 36 3.32 13.09 7.32
CA GLN A 36 3.47 11.64 7.55
C GLN A 36 2.10 10.97 7.80
N ALA A 37 1.22 11.61 8.57
CA ALA A 37 -0.14 11.13 8.81
C ALA A 37 -0.96 11.05 7.52
N GLY A 38 -0.98 12.12 6.71
CA GLY A 38 -1.70 12.16 5.44
C GLY A 38 -1.16 11.14 4.42
N TYR A 39 0.15 10.96 4.37
CA TYR A 39 0.78 9.93 3.54
C TYR A 39 0.33 8.52 3.96
N CYS A 40 0.36 8.21 5.25
CA CYS A 40 -0.06 6.92 5.78
C CYS A 40 -1.56 6.63 5.57
N GLU A 41 -2.40 7.65 5.68
CA GLU A 41 -3.84 7.55 5.39
C GLU A 41 -4.08 7.26 3.90
N GLY A 42 -3.43 7.99 3.00
CA GLY A 42 -3.51 7.75 1.56
C GLY A 42 -3.08 6.33 1.15
N LEU A 43 -2.07 5.76 1.81
CA LEU A 43 -1.66 4.37 1.58
C LEU A 43 -2.72 3.35 2.04
N ARG A 44 -3.40 3.61 3.16
CA ARG A 44 -4.52 2.78 3.63
C ARG A 44 -5.69 2.84 2.67
N ASP A 45 -6.05 4.02 2.19
CA ASP A 45 -7.14 4.21 1.23
C ASP A 45 -6.85 3.51 -0.09
N ALA A 46 -5.63 3.65 -0.62
CA ALA A 46 -5.20 2.93 -1.81
C ALA A 46 -5.28 1.40 -1.61
N GLN A 47 -4.87 0.89 -0.45
CA GLN A 47 -5.02 -0.53 -0.12
C GLN A 47 -6.49 -0.97 -0.07
N HIS A 48 -7.37 -0.12 0.49
CA HIS A 48 -8.81 -0.38 0.57
C HIS A 48 -9.45 -0.45 -0.82
N VAL A 49 -9.17 0.52 -1.69
CA VAL A 49 -9.69 0.55 -3.07
C VAL A 49 -9.24 -0.70 -3.84
N ILE A 50 -7.95 -1.03 -3.78
CA ILE A 50 -7.42 -2.23 -4.46
C ILE A 50 -8.18 -3.47 -4.00
N ARG A 51 -8.38 -3.68 -2.70
CA ARG A 51 -9.09 -4.86 -2.16
C ARG A 51 -10.59 -4.88 -2.46
N LYS A 52 -11.23 -3.72 -2.62
CA LYS A 52 -12.67 -3.60 -2.88
C LYS A 52 -13.00 -3.98 -4.33
N ASP A 53 -12.12 -3.65 -5.26
CA ASP A 53 -12.32 -3.88 -6.71
C ASP A 53 -11.70 -5.21 -7.20
N SER A 54 -11.33 -6.10 -6.27
CA SER A 54 -10.65 -7.39 -6.50
C SER A 54 -11.55 -8.60 -6.63
#